data_AF-A0A2M4C0M7-F1
#
_entry.id   AF-A0A2M4C0M7-F1
#
_cell.length_a   1.000
_cell.length_b   1.000
_cell.length_c   1.000
_cell.angle_alpha   90.00
_cell.angle_beta   90.00
_cell.angle_gamma   90.00
#
_symmetry.space_group_name_H-M   'P 1'
#
loop_
_entity.id
_entity.type
_entity.pdbx_description
1 polymer ?
#
loop_
_entity_poly.entity_id
_entity_poly.type
_entity_poly.pdbx_seq_one_letter_code
_entity_poly.pdbx_strand_id
1 'polypeptide(L)'
;TLRRTRKRKGQSDPAKPASQPAIALPRLTCDYRSPQTVWKQDEQWIVLQVSAPDVTRYDLKVDMDSVLLQFIQQDDGYRYLLAANLFGPVDPQRTEHSIRGLKIVVRLAKLVPTISWPTLLNHTGKLPWLSNALADGDRSDSESITEGENRWKSVQRFESSQPSSSLSEEEDNASENEEAMEDDIFY
;
A
#
# COMPACT_ATOMS: atom_id res chain seq x y z
N THR A 1 -86.20 20.07 -29.15
CA THR A 1 -87.03 19.39 -28.16
C THR A 1 -86.64 17.91 -28.08
N LEU A 2 -86.01 17.53 -26.95
CA LEU A 2 -86.09 16.23 -26.26
C LEU A 2 -85.65 14.88 -26.89
N ARG A 3 -84.90 14.11 -26.07
CA ARG A 3 -84.74 12.62 -25.96
C ARG A 3 -83.61 12.01 -26.84
N ARG A 4 -82.81 11.02 -26.40
CA ARG A 4 -82.71 10.21 -25.17
C ARG A 4 -81.38 9.41 -25.22
N THR A 5 -80.66 9.36 -24.10
CA THR A 5 -79.93 8.23 -23.49
C THR A 5 -79.20 7.17 -24.36
N ARG A 6 -77.93 6.88 -24.01
CA ARG A 6 -77.53 5.51 -23.61
C ARG A 6 -76.29 5.45 -22.72
N LYS A 7 -76.43 4.61 -21.69
CA LYS A 7 -75.58 4.26 -20.56
C LYS A 7 -74.71 3.05 -20.93
N ARG A 8 -73.40 3.08 -20.68
CA ARG A 8 -72.53 1.89 -20.48
C ARG A 8 -71.45 2.30 -19.49
N LYS A 9 -71.55 1.85 -18.24
CA LYS A 9 -71.19 0.53 -17.67
C LYS A 9 -69.70 0.55 -17.27
N GLY A 10 -69.50 0.46 -15.96
CA GLY A 10 -68.25 0.79 -15.28
C GLY A 10 -67.10 -0.15 -15.57
N GLN A 11 -65.92 0.37 -15.26
CA GLN A 11 -64.69 -0.36 -15.11
C GLN A 11 -64.13 0.01 -13.74
N SER A 12 -64.05 -0.98 -12.87
CA SER A 12 -63.45 -0.92 -11.56
C SER A 12 -61.94 -0.71 -11.71
N ASP A 13 -61.42 0.42 -11.25
CA ASP A 13 -59.99 0.63 -11.08
C ASP A 13 -59.49 -0.23 -9.90
N PRO A 14 -58.50 -1.13 -10.11
CA PRO A 14 -57.87 -1.80 -8.99
C PRO A 14 -57.02 -0.79 -8.22
N ALA A 15 -57.29 -0.69 -6.91
CA ALA A 15 -56.57 0.16 -5.99
C ALA A 15 -55.06 -0.10 -6.07
N LYS A 16 -54.32 0.97 -6.38
CA LYS A 16 -52.85 1.03 -6.35
C LYS A 16 -52.39 0.68 -4.93
N PRO A 17 -51.58 -0.38 -4.72
CA PRO A 17 -51.08 -0.68 -3.39
C PRO A 17 -50.19 0.48 -2.93
N ALA A 18 -50.44 0.95 -1.71
CA ALA A 18 -49.68 2.01 -1.07
C ALA A 18 -48.19 1.61 -1.03
N SER A 19 -47.35 2.38 -1.73
CA SER A 19 -45.91 2.22 -1.70
C SER A 19 -45.42 2.52 -0.29
N GLN A 20 -44.88 1.51 0.38
CA GLN A 20 -44.20 1.72 1.66
C GLN A 20 -43.06 2.72 1.46
N PRO A 21 -42.84 3.65 2.41
CA PRO A 21 -41.74 4.60 2.33
C PRO A 21 -40.43 3.81 2.43
N ALA A 22 -39.65 3.82 1.35
CA ALA A 22 -38.30 3.26 1.36
C ALA A 22 -37.46 4.06 2.37
N ILE A 23 -37.02 3.41 3.44
CA ILE A 23 -36.10 4.01 4.41
C ILE A 23 -34.77 4.20 3.69
N ALA A 24 -34.47 5.45 3.32
CA ALA A 24 -33.21 5.80 2.68
C ALA A 24 -32.10 5.76 3.74
N LEU A 25 -31.16 4.80 3.60
CA LEU A 25 -29.99 4.73 4.45
C LEU A 25 -29.06 5.93 4.18
N PRO A 26 -28.40 6.49 5.21
CA PRO A 26 -27.42 7.54 5.02
C PRO A 26 -26.27 7.05 4.14
N ARG A 27 -25.79 7.91 3.23
CA ARG A 27 -24.66 7.59 2.35
C ARG A 27 -23.38 7.60 3.18
N LEU A 28 -22.52 6.61 2.95
CA LEU A 28 -21.17 6.62 3.49
C LEU A 28 -20.37 7.77 2.88
N THR A 29 -19.68 8.52 3.72
CA THR A 29 -18.76 9.58 3.31
C THR A 29 -17.32 9.13 3.54
N CYS A 30 -16.44 9.44 2.59
CA CYS A 30 -15.01 9.19 2.71
C CYS A 30 -14.28 10.54 2.65
N ASP A 31 -13.53 10.85 3.71
CA ASP A 31 -12.78 12.10 3.79
C ASP A 31 -11.38 12.00 3.15
N TYR A 32 -10.99 10.80 2.68
CA TYR A 32 -9.69 10.56 2.07
C TYR A 32 -9.72 10.84 0.57
N ARG A 33 -8.68 11.52 0.09
CA ARG A 33 -8.39 11.73 -1.32
C ARG A 33 -7.49 10.60 -1.85
N SER A 34 -7.63 10.25 -3.12
CA SER A 34 -6.69 9.34 -3.78
C SER A 34 -5.50 10.13 -4.33
N PRO A 35 -4.26 9.81 -3.93
CA PRO A 35 -3.08 10.53 -4.41
C PRO A 35 -2.77 10.15 -5.86
N GLN A 36 -2.32 11.12 -6.64
CA GLN A 36 -1.82 10.86 -8.00
C GLN A 36 -0.63 9.91 -7.91
N THR A 37 -0.71 8.79 -8.61
CA THR A 37 0.25 7.68 -8.51
C THR A 37 0.65 7.27 -9.91
N VAL A 38 1.95 7.36 -10.20
CA VAL A 38 2.55 6.80 -11.40
C VAL A 38 3.18 5.47 -11.02
N TRP A 39 2.90 4.41 -11.77
CA TRP A 39 3.53 3.12 -11.55
C TRP A 39 4.33 2.67 -12.76
N LYS A 40 5.36 1.87 -12.50
CA LYS A 40 6.17 1.18 -13.51
C LYS A 40 6.64 -0.15 -12.96
N GLN A 41 7.20 -0.97 -13.83
CA GLN A 41 7.76 -2.26 -13.44
C GLN A 41 9.01 -2.60 -14.22
N ASP A 42 9.80 -3.49 -13.66
CA ASP A 42 10.83 -4.26 -14.35
C ASP A 42 10.60 -5.76 -14.09
N GLU A 43 11.61 -6.60 -14.34
CA GLU A 43 11.51 -8.05 -14.13
C GLU A 43 11.33 -8.45 -12.66
N GLN A 44 11.81 -7.64 -11.71
CA GLN A 44 11.87 -7.98 -10.29
C GLN A 44 10.99 -7.09 -9.41
N TRP A 45 10.67 -5.88 -9.86
CA TRP A 45 10.08 -4.84 -9.04
C TRP A 45 8.84 -4.23 -9.69
N ILE A 46 7.89 -3.86 -8.84
CA ILE A 46 6.88 -2.85 -9.12
C ILE A 46 7.30 -1.58 -8.38
N VAL A 47 7.31 -0.44 -9.05
CA VAL A 47 7.66 0.85 -8.45
C VAL A 47 6.44 1.76 -8.51
N LEU A 48 5.99 2.21 -7.34
CA LEU A 48 4.94 3.20 -7.17
C LEU A 48 5.58 4.55 -6.83
N GLN A 49 5.22 5.58 -7.58
CA GLN A 49 5.59 6.96 -7.35
C GLN A 49 4.34 7.75 -7.00
N VAL A 50 4.12 7.95 -5.70
CA VAL A 50 2.92 8.59 -5.16
C VAL A 50 3.21 10.06 -4.92
N SER A 51 2.46 10.96 -5.55
CA SER A 51 2.54 12.40 -5.32
C SER A 51 2.10 12.73 -3.90
N ALA A 52 3.01 13.36 -3.16
CA ALA A 52 2.82 13.71 -1.76
C ALA A 52 3.66 14.96 -1.45
N PRO A 53 3.22 16.16 -1.88
CA PRO A 53 3.91 17.40 -1.58
C PRO A 53 3.88 17.65 -0.07
N ASP A 54 5.01 18.12 0.46
CA ASP A 54 5.17 18.54 1.86
C ASP A 54 4.79 17.46 2.88
N VAL A 55 5.01 16.19 2.52
CA VAL A 55 4.82 15.06 3.42
C VAL A 55 6.08 14.81 4.24
N THR A 56 5.92 14.67 5.55
CA THR A 56 7.03 14.32 6.46
C THR A 56 6.87 12.93 7.06
N ARG A 57 5.64 12.40 7.09
CA ARG A 57 5.30 11.10 7.67
C ARG A 57 4.18 10.44 6.87
N TYR A 58 4.25 9.12 6.76
CA TYR A 58 3.23 8.29 6.15
C TYR A 58 3.21 6.92 6.82
N ASP A 59 2.06 6.27 6.75
CA ASP A 59 1.87 4.90 7.18
C ASP A 59 1.77 4.01 5.94
N LEU A 60 2.59 2.96 5.89
CA LEU A 60 2.60 1.99 4.80
C LEU A 60 2.37 0.60 5.37
N LYS A 61 1.35 -0.09 4.86
CA LYS A 61 1.13 -1.52 5.07
C LYS A 61 1.17 -2.22 3.73
N VAL A 62 1.99 -3.27 3.64
CA VAL A 62 2.07 -4.13 2.46
C VAL A 62 1.75 -5.55 2.89
N ASP A 63 0.76 -6.12 2.23
CA ASP A 63 0.42 -7.54 2.30
C ASP A 63 0.79 -8.20 0.96
N MET A 64 0.68 -9.52 0.84
CA MET A 64 1.12 -10.25 -0.36
C MET A 64 0.41 -9.80 -1.64
N ASP A 65 -0.83 -9.38 -1.56
CA ASP A 65 -1.70 -9.03 -2.69
C ASP A 65 -2.24 -7.60 -2.63
N SER A 66 -1.80 -6.79 -1.65
CA SER A 66 -2.34 -5.46 -1.44
C SER A 66 -1.36 -4.49 -0.81
N VAL A 67 -1.56 -3.21 -1.13
CA VAL A 67 -0.80 -2.08 -0.56
C VAL A 67 -1.79 -1.06 -0.02
N LEU A 68 -1.54 -0.61 1.20
CA LEU A 68 -2.23 0.48 1.84
C LEU A 68 -1.21 1.54 2.25
N LEU A 69 -1.31 2.73 1.66
CA LEU A 69 -0.48 3.88 1.99
C LEU A 69 -1.37 5.03 2.40
N GLN A 70 -1.09 5.62 3.56
CA GLN A 70 -1.83 6.75 4.12
C GLN A 70 -0.87 7.86 4.51
N PHE A 71 -1.26 9.11 4.24
CA PHE A 71 -0.53 10.28 4.72
C PHE A 71 -1.43 11.51 4.83
N ILE A 72 -0.91 12.55 5.48
CA ILE A 72 -1.57 13.85 5.63
C ILE A 72 -0.65 14.91 5.00
N GLN A 73 -1.22 15.74 4.14
CA GLN A 73 -0.52 16.88 3.55
C GLN A 73 -0.47 18.02 4.58
N GLN A 74 0.72 18.55 4.88
CA GLN A 74 0.90 19.48 6.01
C GLN A 74 0.22 20.84 5.80
N ASP A 75 0.26 21.36 4.57
CA ASP A 75 -0.18 22.72 4.29
C ASP A 75 -1.71 22.92 4.35
N ASP A 76 -2.49 21.91 3.94
CA ASP A 76 -3.95 21.98 3.85
C ASP A 76 -4.68 20.97 4.76
N GLY A 77 -3.94 20.06 5.39
CA GLY A 77 -4.50 19.02 6.26
C GLY A 77 -5.29 17.93 5.52
N TYR A 78 -5.22 17.85 4.18
CA TYR A 78 -5.92 16.79 3.46
C TYR A 78 -5.32 15.43 3.76
N ARG A 79 -6.21 14.47 3.97
CA ARG A 79 -5.88 13.06 4.21
C ARG A 79 -5.90 12.33 2.88
N TYR A 80 -4.83 11.59 2.61
CA TYR A 80 -4.69 10.80 1.39
C TYR A 80 -4.63 9.32 1.72
N LEU A 81 -5.25 8.51 0.86
CA LEU A 81 -5.25 7.06 0.94
C LEU A 81 -5.05 6.46 -0.44
N LEU A 82 -4.01 5.66 -0.57
CA LEU A 82 -3.81 4.73 -1.68
C LEU A 82 -4.10 3.33 -1.15
N ALA A 83 -5.18 2.73 -1.64
CA ALA A 83 -5.54 1.33 -1.40
C ALA A 83 -5.54 0.59 -2.75
N ALA A 84 -4.63 -0.35 -2.91
CA ALA A 84 -4.41 -1.06 -4.16
C ALA A 84 -4.42 -2.57 -3.94
N ASN A 85 -5.37 -3.26 -4.57
CA ASN A 85 -5.34 -4.71 -4.70
C ASN A 85 -4.54 -5.06 -5.95
N LEU A 86 -3.37 -5.67 -5.74
CA LEU A 86 -2.35 -5.88 -6.76
C LEU A 86 -2.75 -6.98 -7.74
N PHE A 87 -2.32 -6.85 -9.00
CA PHE A 87 -2.55 -7.83 -10.06
C PHE A 87 -1.91 -9.19 -9.74
N GLY A 88 -0.72 -9.19 -9.16
CA GLY A 88 -0.01 -10.40 -8.75
C GLY A 88 0.58 -10.29 -7.36
N PRO A 89 1.13 -11.40 -6.83
CA PRO A 89 1.71 -11.42 -5.51
C PRO A 89 3.07 -10.71 -5.45
N VAL A 90 3.30 -10.01 -4.34
CA VAL A 90 4.57 -9.38 -3.97
C VAL A 90 5.13 -10.02 -2.69
N ASP A 91 6.41 -9.78 -2.43
CA ASP A 91 7.06 -10.11 -1.16
C ASP A 91 7.08 -8.86 -0.26
N PRO A 92 6.24 -8.81 0.80
CA PRO A 92 6.18 -7.65 1.69
C PRO A 92 7.50 -7.40 2.43
N GLN A 93 8.25 -8.46 2.77
CA GLN A 93 9.48 -8.34 3.56
C GLN A 93 10.62 -7.68 2.79
N ARG A 94 10.55 -7.73 1.45
CA ARG A 94 11.51 -7.09 0.55
C ARG A 94 11.03 -5.76 0.00
N THR A 95 10.00 -5.17 0.60
CA THR A 95 9.50 -3.84 0.20
C THR A 95 10.44 -2.74 0.68
N GLU A 96 10.82 -1.86 -0.23
CA GLU A 96 11.59 -0.65 0.08
C GLU A 96 10.72 0.59 -0.12
N HIS A 97 10.85 1.58 0.74
CA HIS A 97 10.08 2.83 0.65
C HIS A 97 10.88 4.02 1.15
N SER A 98 10.71 5.17 0.52
CA SER A 98 11.38 6.42 0.91
C SER A 98 10.65 7.64 0.37
N ILE A 99 10.73 8.76 1.06
CA ILE A 99 10.36 10.07 0.51
C ILE A 99 11.49 10.53 -0.42
N ARG A 100 11.17 10.90 -1.66
CA ARG A 100 12.11 11.46 -2.64
C ARG A 100 11.49 12.70 -3.28
N GLY A 101 11.98 13.88 -2.91
CA GLY A 101 11.38 15.14 -3.32
C GLY A 101 9.91 15.22 -2.89
N LEU A 102 9.01 15.52 -3.83
CA LEU A 102 7.56 15.64 -3.60
C LEU A 102 6.80 14.32 -3.78
N LYS A 103 7.49 13.18 -3.64
CA LYS A 103 6.93 11.86 -3.90
C LYS A 103 7.30 10.87 -2.79
N ILE A 104 6.36 10.01 -2.44
CA ILE A 104 6.65 8.76 -1.72
C ILE A 104 6.91 7.69 -2.79
N VAL A 105 8.10 7.11 -2.77
CA VAL A 105 8.48 6.03 -3.69
C VAL A 105 8.42 4.71 -2.94
N VAL A 106 7.61 3.77 -3.44
CA VAL A 106 7.48 2.41 -2.89
C VAL A 106 7.92 1.40 -3.95
N ARG A 107 8.89 0.55 -3.62
CA ARG A 107 9.38 -0.55 -4.46
C ARG A 107 8.90 -1.86 -3.85
N LEU A 108 8.05 -2.56 -4.57
CA LEU A 108 7.50 -3.85 -4.19
C LEU A 108 8.24 -4.95 -4.96
N ALA A 109 8.83 -5.90 -4.25
CA ALA A 109 9.47 -7.05 -4.88
C ALA A 109 8.40 -8.00 -5.41
N LYS A 110 8.45 -8.36 -6.69
CA LYS A 110 7.56 -9.39 -7.26
C LYS A 110 7.89 -10.74 -6.60
N LEU A 111 6.85 -11.47 -6.19
CA LEU A 111 7.04 -12.83 -5.68
C LEU A 111 7.38 -13.81 -6.82
N VAL A 112 6.85 -13.55 -8.01
CA VAL A 112 7.18 -14.27 -9.24
C VAL A 112 7.87 -13.29 -10.20
N PRO A 113 9.22 -13.29 -10.25
CA PRO A 113 9.98 -12.48 -11.19
C PRO A 113 9.65 -12.83 -12.64
N THR A 114 10.11 -11.99 -13.58
CA THR A 114 9.98 -12.11 -15.06
C THR A 114 8.56 -12.01 -15.63
N ILE A 115 7.52 -12.19 -14.82
CA ILE A 115 6.14 -11.95 -15.25
C ILE A 115 5.88 -10.44 -15.36
N SER A 116 5.52 -10.01 -16.58
CA SER A 116 5.06 -8.65 -16.85
C SER A 116 3.60 -8.49 -16.44
N TRP A 117 3.32 -7.47 -15.64
CA TRP A 117 1.97 -7.14 -15.19
C TRP A 117 1.27 -6.25 -16.22
N PRO A 118 0.13 -6.65 -16.79
CA PRO A 118 -0.58 -5.79 -17.74
C PRO A 118 -1.17 -4.54 -17.05
N THR A 119 -1.56 -4.68 -15.78
CA THR A 119 -2.10 -3.62 -14.93
C THR A 119 -1.50 -3.72 -13.53
N LEU A 120 -1.49 -2.61 -12.78
CA LEU A 120 -1.11 -2.66 -11.37
C LEU A 120 -2.16 -3.41 -10.54
N LEU A 121 -3.44 -3.21 -10.87
CA LEU A 121 -4.58 -3.67 -10.07
C LEU A 121 -5.20 -4.95 -10.64
N ASN A 122 -5.80 -5.75 -9.77
CA ASN A 122 -6.49 -7.00 -10.13
C ASN A 122 -7.90 -6.81 -10.73
N HIS A 123 -8.42 -5.59 -10.76
CA HIS A 123 -9.72 -5.28 -11.34
C HIS A 123 -9.60 -4.53 -12.66
N THR A 124 -10.57 -4.73 -13.54
CA THR A 124 -10.66 -4.03 -14.83
C THR A 124 -11.33 -2.67 -14.62
N GLY A 125 -10.52 -1.62 -14.42
CA GLY A 125 -11.03 -0.25 -14.30
C GLY A 125 -9.90 0.78 -14.42
N LYS A 126 -10.11 1.81 -15.24
CA LYS A 126 -9.20 2.95 -15.29
C LYS A 126 -9.48 3.85 -14.09
N LEU A 127 -8.45 4.13 -13.30
CA LEU A 127 -8.57 5.03 -12.16
C LEU A 127 -7.91 6.37 -12.52
N PRO A 128 -8.60 7.51 -12.31
CA PRO A 128 -8.08 8.82 -12.71
C PRO A 128 -6.86 9.28 -11.92
N TRP A 129 -6.55 8.59 -10.81
CA TRP A 129 -5.40 8.86 -9.97
C TRP A 129 -4.22 7.93 -10.27
N LEU A 130 -4.36 6.94 -11.16
CA LEU A 130 -3.34 5.94 -11.45
C LEU A 130 -2.94 5.94 -12.93
N SER A 131 -1.66 6.21 -13.21
CA SER A 131 -1.09 6.15 -14.57
C SER A 131 0.12 5.21 -14.64
N ASN A 132 0.37 4.64 -15.82
CA ASN A 132 1.58 3.86 -16.10
C ASN A 132 2.63 4.78 -16.71
N ALA A 133 3.86 4.77 -16.20
CA ALA A 133 4.95 5.64 -16.66
C ALA A 133 5.23 5.51 -18.17
N LEU A 134 5.00 4.34 -18.77
CA LEU A 134 5.16 4.16 -20.23
C LEU A 134 4.12 4.93 -21.04
N ALA A 135 2.96 5.23 -20.46
CA ALA A 135 1.91 6.03 -21.08
C ALA A 135 2.10 7.55 -20.86
N ASP A 136 2.95 7.96 -19.91
CA ASP A 136 3.19 9.36 -19.54
C ASP A 136 4.32 10.03 -20.36
N GLY A 137 4.88 9.34 -21.36
CA GLY A 137 5.98 9.83 -22.22
C GLY A 137 5.67 11.09 -23.07
N ASP A 138 4.48 11.66 -22.95
CA ASP A 138 4.07 12.91 -23.62
C ASP A 138 4.01 14.13 -22.66
N ARG A 139 4.43 13.94 -21.40
CA ARG A 139 4.56 15.02 -20.41
C ARG A 139 6.03 15.19 -20.01
N SER A 140 6.80 15.73 -20.94
CA SER A 140 8.21 16.09 -20.75
C SER A 140 8.34 17.26 -19.77
N ASP A 141 8.59 16.97 -18.50
CA ASP A 141 9.19 17.94 -17.57
C ASP A 141 10.66 17.56 -17.40
N SER A 142 11.55 18.44 -17.86
CA SER A 142 12.98 18.22 -17.92
C SER A 142 13.60 18.34 -16.52
N GLU A 143 13.74 17.23 -15.81
CA GLU A 143 14.51 17.17 -14.57
C GLU A 143 15.95 16.74 -14.88
N SER A 144 16.91 17.65 -14.69
CA SER A 144 18.34 17.39 -14.87
C SER A 144 18.83 16.32 -13.89
N ILE A 145 19.29 15.18 -14.41
CA ILE A 145 19.89 14.10 -13.62
C ILE A 145 21.22 14.59 -13.04
N THR A 146 21.26 14.82 -11.72
CA THR A 146 22.54 14.79 -11.00
C THR A 146 22.78 13.35 -10.59
N GLU A 147 23.79 12.73 -11.17
CA GLU A 147 24.24 11.38 -10.85
C GLU A 147 24.82 11.36 -9.42
N GLY A 148 23.94 11.24 -8.43
CA GLY A 148 24.32 10.94 -7.05
C GLY A 148 24.47 9.44 -6.88
N GLU A 149 25.70 8.96 -6.84
CA GLU A 149 26.04 7.57 -6.53
C GLU A 149 25.38 7.11 -5.21
N ASN A 150 24.64 5.99 -5.28
CA ASN A 150 23.89 5.42 -4.17
C ASN A 150 24.84 4.84 -3.10
N ARG A 151 25.17 5.62 -2.06
CA ARG A 151 26.05 5.20 -0.96
C ARG A 151 25.28 4.56 0.21
N TRP A 152 24.57 3.47 -0.05
CA TRP A 152 23.97 2.65 1.02
C TRP A 152 24.97 1.65 1.62
N LYS A 153 25.83 2.14 2.54
CA LYS A 153 26.55 1.34 3.56
C LYS A 153 26.89 2.23 4.76
N SER A 154 25.89 2.70 5.49
CA SER A 154 26.07 3.16 6.88
C SER A 154 24.71 3.53 7.47
N VAL A 155 23.94 2.51 7.85
CA VAL A 155 23.04 2.69 8.99
C VAL A 155 23.72 1.93 10.11
N GLN A 156 24.44 2.66 10.95
CA GLN A 156 25.03 2.10 12.15
C GLN A 156 23.89 1.54 13.01
N ARG A 157 24.04 0.27 13.36
CA ARG A 157 23.22 -0.42 14.35
C ARG A 157 23.27 0.39 15.64
N PHE A 158 22.15 0.96 16.05
CA PHE A 158 22.05 1.67 17.31
C PHE A 158 22.06 0.63 18.44
N GLU A 159 23.23 0.34 18.99
CA GLU A 159 23.35 -0.47 20.20
C GLU A 159 22.88 0.35 21.40
N SER A 160 21.89 -0.20 22.11
CA SER A 160 21.32 0.40 23.31
C SER A 160 22.37 0.46 24.42
N SER A 161 22.64 1.66 24.91
CA SER A 161 23.49 1.91 26.06
C SER A 161 22.94 1.25 27.33
N GLN A 162 23.71 0.36 27.93
CA GLN A 162 23.68 0.10 29.38
C GLN A 162 25.07 0.43 29.96
N PRO A 163 25.17 1.19 31.07
CA PRO A 163 26.45 1.45 31.73
C PRO A 163 26.69 0.48 32.91
N SER A 164 27.95 0.44 33.33
CA SER A 164 28.58 -0.31 34.44
C SER A 164 29.02 -1.73 34.08
N SER A 165 30.23 -2.20 34.37
CA SER A 165 31.32 -1.69 35.20
C SER A 165 32.62 -2.37 34.77
N SER A 166 33.72 -1.61 34.74
CA SER A 166 35.09 -2.09 34.57
C SER A 166 35.49 -3.07 35.68
N LEU A 167 36.18 -4.16 35.31
CA LEU A 167 37.25 -4.76 36.09
C LEU A 167 38.14 -5.60 35.13
N SER A 168 39.44 -5.44 35.34
CA SER A 168 40.58 -5.87 34.53
C SER A 168 41.15 -7.23 34.95
N GLU A 169 42.19 -7.66 34.22
CA GLU A 169 43.20 -8.71 34.51
C GLU A 169 42.88 -10.07 33.86
N GLU A 170 43.54 -10.41 32.74
CA GLU A 170 44.85 -11.10 32.62
C GLU A 170 44.82 -12.52 33.19
N GLU A 171 44.90 -13.55 32.33
CA GLU A 171 46.02 -14.48 32.24
C GLU A 171 45.73 -15.70 31.36
N ASP A 172 46.81 -16.14 30.75
CA ASP A 172 47.07 -17.24 29.83
C ASP A 172 46.92 -18.60 30.54
N ASN A 173 46.24 -19.59 29.95
CA ASN A 173 46.56 -21.00 30.21
C ASN A 173 46.00 -21.95 29.15
N ALA A 174 46.89 -22.49 28.33
CA ALA A 174 46.66 -23.68 27.53
C ALA A 174 46.81 -24.93 28.40
N SER A 175 45.82 -25.81 28.42
CA SER A 175 46.06 -27.24 28.67
C SER A 175 44.95 -28.09 28.04
N GLU A 176 45.38 -28.93 27.10
CA GLU A 176 44.70 -30.15 26.70
C GLU A 176 44.54 -31.06 27.93
N ASN A 177 43.36 -31.64 28.12
CA ASN A 177 43.27 -32.97 28.72
C ASN A 177 41.98 -33.66 28.24
N GLU A 178 42.17 -34.69 27.44
CA GLU A 178 41.20 -35.74 27.19
C GLU A 178 41.10 -36.61 28.45
N GLU A 179 39.91 -37.07 28.82
CA GLU A 179 39.64 -38.49 29.17
C GLU A 179 38.25 -38.65 29.81
N ALA A 180 37.63 -39.76 29.39
CA ALA A 180 36.30 -40.21 29.73
C ALA A 180 36.19 -40.79 31.14
N MET A 181 35.04 -40.58 31.78
CA MET A 181 34.47 -41.52 32.76
C MET A 181 32.97 -41.26 32.84
N GLU A 182 32.19 -41.94 31.99
CA GLU A 182 30.77 -42.12 32.26
C GLU A 182 30.68 -43.19 33.34
N ASP A 183 30.46 -42.72 34.57
CA ASP A 183 30.16 -43.56 35.71
C ASP A 183 28.79 -44.23 35.51
N ASP A 184 28.85 -45.53 35.72
CA ASP A 184 27.78 -46.50 35.71
C ASP A 184 26.82 -46.27 36.91
N ILE A 185 25.70 -47.00 36.88
CA ILE A 185 24.80 -47.37 38.00
C ILE A 185 23.82 -46.30 38.58
N PHE A 186 22.51 -46.51 38.85
CA PHE A 186 21.56 -47.65 39.05
C PHE A 186 20.16 -47.17 38.56
N TYR A 187 19.21 -47.96 38.01
CA TYR A 187 18.56 -49.21 38.46
C TYR A 187 17.92 -49.94 37.27
#